data_AF-A0A956B2U0-F1
#
_entry.id   AF-A0A956B2U0-F1
#
_cell.length_a   1.000
_cell.length_b   1.000
_cell.length_c   1.000
_cell.angle_alpha   90.00
_cell.angle_beta   90.00
_cell.angle_gamma   90.00
#
_symmetry.space_group_name_H-M   'P 1'
#
loop_
_entity.id
_entity.type
_entity.pdbx_description
1 polymer ?
#
loop_
_entity_poly.entity_id
_entity_poly.type
_entity_poly.pdbx_seq_one_letter_code
_entity_poly.pdbx_strand_id
1 'polypeptide(L)'
;MRRAILAALMSTVVAGCTRSPSYEGRLCSVAEPCPAPYVCAAGRCAAALPGDDAGALLDAGRRDAEADDAGAHDAEPLDAAQPDADAPDADAPDTGPADTGVLPDAGPVDSGVPCPAGCTAGCTNGVCEVYGTGGDTDCPVGVTECEVRCDATHGCARVRCNGADRCTVACSGQTCTDSIYCGVATSCLVSCQGPGSCTDSIYCGANVSAPSCQVVCGGDSSCAGNIYCEDAADCSVACLGDSACSGNVYGNGATEINCVAPGACAGSVHCGDGACNVTCTQGACSSVYCENACACGVTCVSPSSCTIYDCAMGCSAPNQCLDTGATCDRC
;
A
#
# COMPACT_ATOMS: atom_id res chain seq x y z
N MET A 1 -49.05 -29.57 -14.71
CA MET A 1 -48.31 -30.09 -13.53
C MET A 1 -47.44 -31.30 -13.91
N ARG A 2 -46.32 -31.12 -14.63
CA ARG A 2 -45.34 -32.21 -14.91
C ARG A 2 -43.98 -31.77 -15.49
N ARG A 3 -43.54 -30.54 -15.20
CA ARG A 3 -42.23 -30.02 -15.65
C ARG A 3 -41.63 -29.13 -14.54
N ALA A 4 -41.17 -29.73 -13.45
CA ALA A 4 -40.53 -28.99 -12.34
C ALA A 4 -39.60 -29.87 -11.48
N ILE A 5 -39.07 -30.98 -12.00
CA ILE A 5 -38.20 -31.90 -11.23
C ILE A 5 -37.07 -32.38 -12.13
N LEU A 6 -36.10 -31.51 -12.47
CA LEU A 6 -34.84 -31.95 -13.11
C LEU A 6 -33.69 -30.91 -13.05
N ALA A 7 -33.74 -29.94 -12.13
CA ALA A 7 -32.73 -28.88 -12.02
C ALA A 7 -32.21 -28.70 -10.58
N ALA A 8 -31.94 -29.81 -9.88
CA ALA A 8 -31.49 -29.76 -8.48
C ALA A 8 -30.32 -30.73 -8.14
N LEU A 9 -29.55 -31.20 -9.12
CA LEU A 9 -28.52 -32.24 -8.89
C LEU A 9 -27.16 -32.00 -9.54
N MET A 10 -26.81 -30.76 -9.91
CA MET A 10 -25.52 -30.43 -10.55
C MET A 10 -24.92 -29.12 -10.01
N SER A 11 -24.76 -28.99 -8.69
CA SER A 11 -23.97 -27.88 -8.10
C SER A 11 -23.21 -28.32 -6.85
N THR A 12 -22.70 -29.55 -6.86
CA THR A 12 -21.69 -30.00 -5.90
C THR A 12 -20.40 -30.26 -6.66
N VAL A 13 -19.29 -29.77 -6.09
CA VAL A 13 -17.90 -30.00 -6.50
C VAL A 13 -17.33 -29.07 -7.58
N VAL A 14 -17.01 -27.82 -7.20
CA VAL A 14 -15.71 -27.19 -7.55
C VAL A 14 -15.32 -26.20 -6.43
N ALA A 15 -15.11 -26.69 -5.20
CA ALA A 15 -14.24 -26.00 -4.25
C ALA A 15 -12.81 -26.47 -4.55
N GLY A 16 -12.27 -26.00 -5.68
CA GLY A 16 -10.89 -26.27 -6.08
C GLY A 16 -9.98 -25.50 -5.15
N CYS A 17 -9.40 -26.19 -4.18
CA CYS A 17 -8.28 -25.68 -3.40
C CYS A 17 -7.17 -25.25 -4.38
N THR A 18 -6.98 -23.96 -4.60
CA THR A 18 -5.80 -23.37 -5.25
C THR A 18 -4.58 -23.40 -4.32
N ARG A 19 -4.52 -24.37 -3.38
CA ARG A 19 -3.30 -24.64 -2.64
C ARG A 19 -2.26 -25.08 -3.67
N SER A 20 -1.28 -24.21 -3.91
CA SER A 20 -0.06 -24.53 -4.62
C SER A 20 0.36 -25.94 -4.22
N PRO A 21 0.53 -26.88 -5.16
CA PRO A 21 0.82 -28.26 -4.82
C PRO A 21 2.06 -28.26 -3.92
N SER A 22 1.92 -28.72 -2.67
CA SER A 22 3.08 -28.79 -1.79
C SER A 22 4.05 -29.80 -2.40
N TYR A 23 5.22 -29.31 -2.80
CA TYR A 23 6.29 -30.18 -3.31
C TYR A 23 7.01 -30.88 -2.16
N GLU A 24 6.72 -30.50 -0.92
CA GLU A 24 7.29 -31.06 0.29
C GLU A 24 7.10 -32.57 0.37
N GLY A 25 8.21 -33.30 0.47
CA GLY A 25 8.23 -34.76 0.56
C GLY A 25 8.24 -35.50 -0.78
N ARG A 26 8.14 -34.83 -1.95
CA ARG A 26 8.37 -35.50 -3.24
C ARG A 26 9.82 -35.96 -3.36
N LEU A 27 10.03 -37.12 -3.99
CA LEU A 27 11.38 -37.62 -4.27
C LEU A 27 12.07 -36.70 -5.28
N CYS A 28 13.35 -36.45 -5.06
CA CYS A 28 14.18 -35.63 -5.94
C CYS A 28 15.52 -36.31 -6.21
N SER A 29 16.12 -35.98 -7.34
CA SER A 29 17.42 -36.47 -7.75
C SER A 29 18.17 -35.40 -8.55
N VAL A 30 19.44 -35.66 -8.91
CA VAL A 30 20.20 -34.77 -9.79
C VAL A 30 19.53 -34.63 -11.17
N ALA A 31 18.82 -35.65 -11.63
CA ALA A 31 18.09 -35.61 -12.90
C ALA A 31 16.72 -34.91 -12.78
N GLU A 32 16.15 -34.85 -11.57
CA GLU A 32 14.83 -34.27 -11.29
C GLU A 32 14.93 -33.38 -10.04
N PRO A 33 15.44 -32.15 -10.19
CA PRO A 33 15.57 -31.23 -9.07
C PRO A 33 14.20 -30.72 -8.62
N CYS A 34 14.12 -30.32 -7.36
CA CYS A 34 12.94 -29.63 -6.83
C CYS A 34 12.77 -28.26 -7.51
N PRO A 35 11.54 -27.83 -7.83
CA PRO A 35 11.31 -26.47 -8.29
C PRO A 35 11.58 -25.48 -7.15
N ALA A 36 12.11 -24.30 -7.49
CA ALA A 36 12.23 -23.21 -6.52
C ALA A 36 10.86 -22.89 -5.89
N PRO A 37 10.77 -22.60 -4.58
CA PRO A 37 11.87 -22.36 -3.62
C PRO A 37 12.34 -23.61 -2.84
N TYR A 38 12.06 -24.83 -3.30
CA TYR A 38 12.40 -26.05 -2.58
C TYR A 38 13.81 -26.55 -2.91
N VAL A 39 14.49 -27.14 -1.93
CA VAL A 39 15.80 -27.80 -2.09
C VAL A 39 15.69 -29.31 -1.87
N CYS A 40 16.51 -30.07 -2.57
CA CYS A 40 16.57 -31.52 -2.44
C CYS A 40 17.43 -31.91 -1.23
N ALA A 41 16.80 -32.30 -0.13
CA ALA A 41 17.47 -32.75 1.10
C ALA A 41 17.15 -34.22 1.36
N ALA A 42 18.17 -35.07 1.49
CA ALA A 42 18.02 -36.52 1.70
C ALA A 42 17.11 -37.22 0.67
N GLY A 43 17.14 -36.77 -0.59
CA GLY A 43 16.33 -37.33 -1.68
C GLY A 43 14.86 -36.93 -1.64
N ARG A 44 14.48 -35.92 -0.84
CA ARG A 44 13.13 -35.32 -0.85
C ARG A 44 13.18 -33.80 -0.90
N CYS A 45 12.18 -33.19 -1.53
CA CYS A 45 12.03 -31.74 -1.54
C CYS A 45 11.59 -31.23 -0.16
N ALA A 46 12.27 -30.20 0.34
CA ALA A 46 11.93 -29.46 1.54
C ALA A 46 12.00 -27.95 1.24
N ALA A 47 11.24 -27.12 1.95
CA ALA A 47 11.32 -25.67 1.79
C ALA A 47 12.74 -25.20 2.15
N ALA A 48 13.35 -24.34 1.32
CA ALA A 48 14.61 -23.71 1.68
C ALA A 48 14.39 -22.87 2.94
N LEU A 49 15.19 -23.11 3.98
CA LEU A 49 15.18 -22.24 5.15
C LEU A 49 15.78 -20.88 4.73
N PRO A 50 15.13 -19.74 5.06
CA PRO A 50 15.69 -18.43 4.76
C PRO A 50 17.00 -18.25 5.53
N GLY A 51 18.13 -18.24 4.81
CA GLY A 51 19.47 -18.05 5.37
C GLY A 51 20.51 -19.11 4.98
N ASP A 52 20.10 -20.23 4.38
CA ASP A 52 21.04 -21.21 3.84
C ASP A 52 21.46 -20.84 2.41
N ASP A 53 22.34 -19.84 2.30
CA ASP A 53 23.10 -19.58 1.09
C ASP A 53 23.99 -20.80 0.80
N ALA A 54 23.51 -21.68 -0.09
CA ALA A 54 24.23 -22.87 -0.54
C ALA A 54 25.45 -22.46 -1.38
N GLY A 55 26.54 -22.07 -0.70
CA GLY A 55 27.70 -21.52 -1.38
C GLY A 55 28.96 -21.26 -0.55
N ALA A 56 29.29 -22.04 0.47
CA ALA A 56 30.66 -22.07 1.00
C ALA A 56 30.97 -23.36 1.78
N LEU A 57 31.75 -24.24 1.19
CA LEU A 57 32.48 -25.31 1.89
C LEU A 57 33.74 -24.70 2.52
N LEU A 58 34.08 -25.13 3.75
CA LEU A 58 35.27 -24.83 4.58
C LEU A 58 35.13 -23.46 5.30
N ASP A 59 35.16 -23.34 6.63
CA ASP A 59 36.19 -23.82 7.56
C ASP A 59 35.64 -23.89 9.00
N ALA A 60 36.06 -24.90 9.75
CA ALA A 60 35.62 -25.16 11.12
C ALA A 60 36.46 -24.33 12.11
N GLY A 61 35.97 -23.15 12.49
CA GLY A 61 36.53 -22.34 13.57
C GLY A 61 35.58 -22.26 14.76
N ARG A 62 35.86 -23.03 15.82
CA ARG A 62 35.33 -22.76 17.17
C ARG A 62 35.64 -21.31 17.54
N ARG A 63 34.63 -20.54 17.96
CA ARG A 63 34.84 -19.38 18.84
C ARG A 63 33.91 -19.48 20.03
N ASP A 64 34.53 -19.29 21.17
CA ASP A 64 33.98 -19.40 22.50
C ASP A 64 33.01 -18.26 22.80
N ALA A 65 32.05 -18.57 23.66
CA ALA A 65 31.08 -17.63 24.20
C ALA A 65 31.80 -16.69 25.18
N GLU A 66 31.86 -15.40 24.85
CA GLU A 66 32.06 -14.36 25.85
C GLU A 66 30.70 -13.72 26.14
N ALA A 67 30.33 -13.77 27.41
CA ALA A 67 29.15 -13.15 27.97
C ALA A 67 29.43 -11.65 28.10
N ASP A 68 28.76 -10.84 27.30
CA ASP A 68 28.82 -9.39 27.46
C ASP A 68 27.95 -8.94 28.64
N ASP A 69 28.65 -8.22 29.50
CA ASP A 69 28.28 -7.67 30.79
C ASP A 69 27.21 -6.58 30.65
N ALA A 70 26.07 -6.76 31.31
CA ALA A 70 24.99 -5.78 31.35
C ALA A 70 25.34 -4.66 32.33
N GLY A 71 26.11 -3.68 31.85
CA GLY A 71 26.30 -2.41 32.55
C GLY A 71 24.99 -1.62 32.64
N ALA A 72 24.46 -1.50 33.86
CA ALA A 72 23.37 -0.60 34.17
C ALA A 72 23.82 0.86 33.96
N HIS A 73 23.23 1.54 32.99
CA HIS A 73 23.33 2.99 32.87
C HIS A 73 22.27 3.63 33.77
N ASP A 74 22.73 4.28 34.84
CA ASP A 74 21.93 5.16 35.67
C ASP A 74 21.38 6.32 34.84
N ALA A 75 20.05 6.34 34.69
CA ALA A 75 19.33 7.45 34.08
C ALA A 75 19.16 8.56 35.14
N GLU A 76 20.03 9.56 35.09
CA GLU A 76 19.79 10.84 35.77
C GLU A 76 18.53 11.51 35.18
N PRO A 77 17.70 12.19 35.99
CA PRO A 77 16.52 12.89 35.52
C PRO A 77 16.91 14.09 34.65
N LEU A 78 16.31 14.18 33.46
CA LEU A 78 16.42 15.34 32.57
C LEU A 78 15.80 16.57 33.25
N ASP A 79 16.65 17.55 33.57
CA ASP A 79 16.24 18.88 34.02
C ASP A 79 15.38 19.56 32.95
N ALA A 80 14.16 19.92 33.33
CA ALA A 80 13.26 20.73 32.54
C ALA A 80 13.76 22.19 32.52
N ALA A 81 14.63 22.51 31.56
CA ALA A 81 14.87 23.90 31.20
C ALA A 81 13.60 24.50 30.57
N GLN A 82 13.07 25.55 31.19
CA GLN A 82 11.99 26.37 30.62
C GLN A 82 12.41 26.89 29.24
N PRO A 83 11.53 26.84 28.22
CA PRO A 83 11.75 27.57 26.98
C PRO A 83 11.68 29.08 27.26
N ASP A 84 12.77 29.80 26.99
CA ASP A 84 12.78 31.25 26.95
C ASP A 84 11.89 31.71 25.79
N ALA A 85 10.83 32.44 26.14
CA ALA A 85 9.94 33.08 25.18
C ALA A 85 10.58 34.39 24.71
N ASP A 86 11.47 34.30 23.73
CA ASP A 86 11.88 35.48 22.97
C ASP A 86 10.71 35.95 22.10
N ALA A 87 10.44 37.26 22.17
CA ALA A 87 9.38 37.91 21.40
C ALA A 87 9.71 37.84 19.90
N PRO A 88 8.72 37.64 19.01
CA PRO A 88 8.97 37.65 17.58
C PRO A 88 9.45 39.04 17.13
N ASP A 89 10.62 39.06 16.51
CA ASP A 89 11.15 40.25 15.83
C ASP A 89 10.18 40.68 14.74
N ALA A 90 9.63 41.88 14.91
CA ALA A 90 8.81 42.54 13.91
C ALA A 90 9.74 43.18 12.87
N ASP A 91 10.18 42.38 11.90
CA ASP A 91 10.85 42.92 10.72
C ASP A 91 9.91 43.85 9.96
N ALA A 92 10.42 45.05 9.66
CA ALA A 92 9.69 46.07 8.91
C ALA A 92 9.41 45.59 7.48
N PRO A 93 8.23 45.91 6.90
CA PRO A 93 7.90 45.53 5.54
C PRO A 93 8.90 46.12 4.55
N ASP A 94 9.56 45.24 3.80
CA ASP A 94 10.41 45.59 2.67
C ASP A 94 9.57 46.34 1.62
N THR A 95 9.95 47.58 1.33
CA THR A 95 9.30 48.47 0.35
C THR A 95 10.10 48.53 -0.96
N GLY A 96 10.89 47.49 -1.25
CA GLY A 96 11.53 47.31 -2.55
C GLY A 96 10.54 47.37 -3.72
N PRO A 97 10.96 47.88 -4.89
CA PRO A 97 10.12 47.95 -6.08
C PRO A 97 9.70 46.54 -6.51
N ALA A 98 8.42 46.38 -6.88
CA ALA A 98 7.85 45.13 -7.37
C ALA A 98 8.70 44.58 -8.53
N ASP A 99 9.40 43.47 -8.26
CA ASP A 99 10.17 42.76 -9.27
C ASP A 99 9.19 42.10 -10.24
N THR A 100 8.97 42.76 -11.38
CA THR A 100 8.06 42.32 -12.44
C THR A 100 8.75 41.37 -13.43
N GLY A 101 9.96 40.92 -13.13
CA GLY A 101 10.67 39.90 -13.88
C GLY A 101 10.36 38.50 -13.37
N VAL A 102 9.24 37.91 -13.80
CA VAL A 102 9.10 36.45 -13.76
C VAL A 102 10.11 35.88 -14.76
N LEU A 103 11.34 35.65 -14.30
CA LEU A 103 12.26 34.76 -14.98
C LEU A 103 11.69 33.34 -14.80
N PRO A 104 11.30 32.62 -15.87
CA PRO A 104 11.00 31.21 -15.73
C PRO A 104 12.26 30.53 -15.18
N ASP A 105 12.10 29.81 -14.08
CA ASP A 105 13.15 29.06 -13.42
C ASP A 105 13.62 27.96 -14.38
N ALA A 106 14.62 28.31 -15.20
CA ALA A 106 15.23 27.40 -16.15
C ALA A 106 16.18 26.49 -15.37
N GLY A 107 15.61 25.47 -14.74
CA GLY A 107 16.36 24.34 -14.22
C GLY A 107 17.27 23.73 -15.31
N PRO A 108 18.26 22.92 -14.90
CA PRO A 108 19.23 22.32 -15.82
C PRO A 108 18.49 21.61 -16.96
N VAL A 109 18.81 22.04 -18.19
CA VAL A 109 18.21 21.49 -19.41
C VAL A 109 18.65 20.03 -19.54
N ASP A 110 17.70 19.11 -19.34
CA ASP A 110 17.96 17.68 -19.36
C ASP A 110 18.45 17.22 -20.75
N SER A 111 19.19 16.13 -20.73
CA SER A 111 20.18 15.59 -21.67
C SER A 111 19.60 15.17 -23.03
N GLY A 112 18.90 16.03 -23.76
CA GLY A 112 18.64 15.89 -25.20
C GLY A 112 17.79 14.72 -25.68
N VAL A 113 17.22 13.90 -24.78
CA VAL A 113 16.21 12.90 -25.16
C VAL A 113 14.87 13.62 -25.33
N PRO A 114 14.28 13.65 -26.53
CA PRO A 114 12.99 14.30 -26.72
C PRO A 114 11.93 13.57 -25.90
N CYS A 115 11.16 14.34 -25.14
CA CYS A 115 10.03 13.83 -24.39
C CYS A 115 9.03 13.10 -25.29
N PRO A 116 8.45 11.98 -24.82
CA PRO A 116 7.25 11.42 -25.42
C PRO A 116 6.16 12.51 -25.52
N ALA A 117 5.40 12.49 -26.61
CA ALA A 117 4.37 13.50 -26.88
C ALA A 117 3.25 13.56 -25.81
N GLY A 118 3.16 12.56 -24.93
CA GLY A 118 2.20 12.53 -23.82
C GLY A 118 2.63 13.31 -22.57
N CYS A 119 3.89 13.73 -22.47
CA CYS A 119 4.38 14.51 -21.32
C CYS A 119 4.05 15.99 -21.50
N THR A 120 2.82 16.39 -21.17
CA THR A 120 2.31 17.75 -21.44
C THR A 120 3.05 18.84 -20.69
N ALA A 121 3.70 18.50 -19.57
CA ALA A 121 4.52 19.42 -18.78
C ALA A 121 6.02 19.36 -19.13
N GLY A 122 6.42 18.42 -19.98
CA GLY A 122 7.82 18.14 -20.30
C GLY A 122 8.37 16.95 -19.52
N CYS A 123 9.69 16.80 -19.53
CA CYS A 123 10.38 15.75 -18.79
C CYS A 123 11.55 16.33 -18.05
N THR A 124 11.73 15.88 -16.82
CA THR A 124 12.79 16.32 -15.94
C THR A 124 13.51 15.08 -15.41
N ASN A 125 14.80 14.94 -15.71
CA ASN A 125 15.63 13.79 -15.35
C ASN A 125 15.03 12.43 -15.80
N GLY A 126 14.43 12.40 -16.99
CA GLY A 126 13.75 11.22 -17.53
C GLY A 126 12.37 10.90 -16.92
N VAL A 127 11.86 11.71 -15.98
CA VAL A 127 10.48 11.62 -15.48
C VAL A 127 9.55 12.38 -16.41
N CYS A 128 8.49 11.71 -16.88
CA CYS A 128 7.45 12.35 -17.69
C CYS A 128 6.48 13.11 -16.77
N GLU A 129 6.46 14.44 -16.86
CA GLU A 129 5.52 15.25 -16.09
C GLU A 129 4.24 15.51 -16.92
N VAL A 130 3.09 15.35 -16.27
CA VAL A 130 1.77 15.61 -16.87
C VAL A 130 0.93 16.48 -15.94
N TYR A 131 0.56 17.68 -16.42
CA TYR A 131 -0.42 18.54 -15.74
C TYR A 131 -1.83 18.25 -16.28
N GLY A 132 -2.78 18.00 -15.39
CA GLY A 132 -4.18 17.81 -15.75
C GLY A 132 -4.78 19.07 -16.38
N THR A 133 -5.70 18.93 -17.33
CA THR A 133 -6.37 20.09 -17.95
C THR A 133 -7.89 20.03 -17.82
N GLY A 134 -8.39 19.41 -16.76
CA GLY A 134 -9.82 19.20 -16.49
C GLY A 134 -10.41 17.91 -17.08
N GLY A 135 -9.59 17.03 -17.67
CA GLY A 135 -10.03 15.83 -18.37
C GLY A 135 -9.31 14.55 -17.96
N ASP A 136 -9.49 13.51 -18.77
CA ASP A 136 -8.74 12.26 -18.67
C ASP A 136 -7.23 12.53 -18.87
N THR A 137 -6.42 11.99 -17.98
CA THR A 137 -4.96 12.12 -17.99
C THR A 137 -4.34 10.74 -18.07
N ASP A 138 -3.61 10.47 -19.16
CA ASP A 138 -3.04 9.15 -19.45
C ASP A 138 -1.52 9.24 -19.47
N CYS A 139 -0.85 8.40 -18.68
CA CYS A 139 0.60 8.26 -18.76
C CYS A 139 1.01 7.63 -20.10
N PRO A 140 1.95 8.22 -20.84
CA PRO A 140 2.37 7.68 -22.13
C PRO A 140 3.03 6.31 -21.99
N VAL A 141 2.90 5.48 -23.04
CA VAL A 141 3.52 4.16 -23.09
C VAL A 141 5.04 4.25 -23.26
N GLY A 142 5.77 3.38 -22.57
CA GLY A 142 7.22 3.23 -22.72
C GLY A 142 8.05 4.23 -21.92
N VAL A 143 7.45 4.89 -20.92
CA VAL A 143 8.19 5.71 -19.96
C VAL A 143 8.50 4.92 -18.71
N THR A 144 9.68 5.11 -18.13
CA THR A 144 10.03 4.44 -16.88
C THR A 144 9.28 5.05 -15.69
N GLU A 145 9.08 6.36 -15.68
CA GLU A 145 8.41 7.08 -14.61
C GLU A 145 7.48 8.16 -15.16
N CYS A 146 6.25 8.20 -14.66
CA CYS A 146 5.24 9.19 -14.98
C CYS A 146 4.77 9.87 -13.70
N GLU A 147 4.91 11.19 -13.64
CA GLU A 147 4.41 12.01 -12.55
C GLU A 147 3.21 12.84 -13.04
N VAL A 148 2.04 12.55 -12.48
CA VAL A 148 0.80 13.27 -12.75
C VAL A 148 0.54 14.23 -11.60
N ARG A 149 0.54 15.53 -11.90
CA ARG A 149 0.23 16.58 -10.93
C ARG A 149 -1.11 17.21 -11.26
N CYS A 150 -2.04 17.08 -10.32
CA CYS A 150 -3.38 17.62 -10.40
C CYS A 150 -3.53 18.71 -9.33
N ASP A 151 -3.60 19.96 -9.75
CA ASP A 151 -3.82 21.11 -8.88
C ASP A 151 -5.15 21.81 -9.18
N ALA A 152 -5.56 22.75 -8.33
CA ALA A 152 -6.84 23.45 -8.49
C ALA A 152 -6.98 24.21 -9.83
N THR A 153 -5.86 24.56 -10.48
CA THR A 153 -5.81 25.18 -11.81
C THR A 153 -5.83 24.13 -12.93
N HIS A 154 -5.32 22.93 -12.62
CA HIS A 154 -5.03 21.84 -13.54
C HIS A 154 -5.67 20.53 -13.08
N GLY A 155 -6.99 20.58 -12.81
CA GLY A 155 -7.70 19.43 -12.25
C GLY A 155 -7.64 18.22 -13.18
N CYS A 156 -7.32 17.03 -12.66
CA CYS A 156 -7.51 15.79 -13.39
C CYS A 156 -8.92 15.27 -13.12
N ALA A 157 -9.65 14.88 -14.16
CA ALA A 157 -10.92 14.17 -13.97
C ALA A 157 -10.60 12.72 -13.59
N ARG A 158 -9.99 12.00 -14.54
CA ARG A 158 -9.57 10.59 -14.43
C ARG A 158 -8.08 10.46 -14.71
N VAL A 159 -7.39 9.57 -14.01
CA VAL A 159 -5.95 9.29 -14.24
C VAL A 159 -5.77 7.81 -14.61
N ARG A 160 -5.01 7.51 -15.67
CA ARG A 160 -4.66 6.14 -16.07
C ARG A 160 -3.15 5.98 -16.25
N CYS A 161 -2.55 5.14 -15.41
CA CYS A 161 -1.12 4.84 -15.38
C CYS A 161 -0.73 3.65 -16.29
N ASN A 162 -1.40 3.46 -17.43
CA ASN A 162 -1.28 2.23 -18.23
C ASN A 162 0.02 2.13 -19.07
N GLY A 163 0.86 3.17 -19.07
CA GLY A 163 2.01 3.26 -19.95
C GLY A 163 3.38 3.32 -19.28
N ALA A 164 3.43 3.44 -17.95
CA ALA A 164 4.65 3.68 -17.20
C ALA A 164 5.02 2.51 -16.29
N ASP A 165 6.31 2.26 -16.08
CA ASP A 165 6.76 1.26 -15.10
C ASP A 165 6.46 1.74 -13.67
N ARG A 166 6.62 3.05 -13.41
CA ARG A 166 6.28 3.73 -12.15
C ARG A 166 5.33 4.89 -12.43
N CYS A 167 4.30 5.01 -11.60
CA CYS A 167 3.35 6.10 -11.68
C CYS A 167 3.21 6.80 -10.32
N THR A 168 3.36 8.11 -10.31
CA THR A 168 3.10 8.94 -9.14
C THR A 168 1.98 9.90 -9.48
N VAL A 169 0.89 9.88 -8.71
CA VAL A 169 -0.27 10.75 -8.88
C VAL A 169 -0.38 11.64 -7.64
N ALA A 170 -0.20 12.94 -7.81
CA ALA A 170 -0.31 13.93 -6.75
C ALA A 170 -1.54 14.80 -6.98
N CYS A 171 -2.55 14.65 -6.12
CA CYS A 171 -3.80 15.41 -6.16
C CYS A 171 -3.82 16.43 -5.00
N SER A 172 -4.01 17.69 -5.35
CA SER A 172 -4.14 18.81 -4.40
C SER A 172 -5.46 19.56 -4.61
N GLY A 173 -6.02 20.15 -3.55
CA GLY A 173 -7.39 20.68 -3.56
C GLY A 173 -8.46 19.62 -3.89
N GLN A 174 -9.57 20.03 -4.50
CA GLN A 174 -10.64 19.12 -4.96
C GLN A 174 -10.36 18.63 -6.38
N THR A 175 -9.30 17.84 -6.55
CA THR A 175 -8.88 17.29 -7.85
C THR A 175 -8.92 15.77 -7.85
N CYS A 176 -8.79 15.17 -9.03
CA CYS A 176 -8.90 13.72 -9.22
C CYS A 176 -10.29 13.24 -8.78
N THR A 177 -11.34 13.93 -9.23
CA THR A 177 -12.70 13.67 -8.74
C THR A 177 -13.32 12.39 -9.29
N ASP A 178 -12.81 11.89 -10.42
CA ASP A 178 -13.16 10.59 -10.98
C ASP A 178 -12.08 9.54 -10.67
N SER A 179 -12.30 8.33 -11.16
CA SER A 179 -11.48 7.16 -10.85
C SER A 179 -10.00 7.32 -11.22
N ILE A 180 -9.11 6.73 -10.40
CA ILE A 180 -7.68 6.60 -10.66
C ILE A 180 -7.37 5.13 -10.95
N TYR A 181 -6.70 4.85 -12.07
CA TYR A 181 -6.31 3.50 -12.48
C TYR A 181 -4.80 3.37 -12.52
N CYS A 182 -4.21 2.65 -11.56
CA CYS A 182 -2.78 2.35 -11.56
C CYS A 182 -2.37 1.39 -12.70
N GLY A 183 -3.33 0.61 -13.22
CA GLY A 183 -3.14 -0.18 -14.44
C GLY A 183 -2.04 -1.21 -14.33
N VAL A 184 -1.08 -1.13 -15.25
CA VAL A 184 0.03 -2.09 -15.42
C VAL A 184 1.36 -1.62 -14.79
N ALA A 185 1.38 -0.48 -14.11
CA ALA A 185 2.59 0.04 -13.48
C ALA A 185 3.07 -0.91 -12.38
N THR A 186 4.38 -1.22 -12.36
CA THR A 186 5.00 -2.05 -11.31
C THR A 186 4.99 -1.37 -9.94
N SER A 187 4.97 -0.03 -9.91
CA SER A 187 4.80 0.75 -8.69
C SER A 187 3.85 1.92 -8.96
N CYS A 188 2.85 2.07 -8.11
CA CYS A 188 1.90 3.18 -8.18
C CYS A 188 1.83 3.88 -6.81
N LEU A 189 2.12 5.19 -6.78
CA LEU A 189 1.93 6.04 -5.62
C LEU A 189 0.81 7.03 -5.91
N VAL A 190 -0.26 7.00 -5.13
CA VAL A 190 -1.37 7.96 -5.20
C VAL A 190 -1.38 8.78 -3.92
N SER A 191 -1.20 10.09 -4.03
CA SER A 191 -1.13 11.03 -2.92
C SER A 191 -2.24 12.07 -3.03
N CYS A 192 -3.29 11.90 -2.24
CA CYS A 192 -4.49 12.72 -2.19
C CYS A 192 -4.42 13.67 -0.98
N GLN A 193 -3.66 14.76 -1.13
CA GLN A 193 -3.40 15.70 -0.03
C GLN A 193 -4.46 16.81 0.07
N GLY A 194 -5.19 17.06 -1.02
CA GLY A 194 -6.24 18.06 -1.04
C GLY A 194 -7.52 17.61 -0.31
N PRO A 195 -8.21 18.49 0.42
CA PRO A 195 -9.53 18.20 0.97
C PRO A 195 -10.51 17.83 -0.15
N GLY A 196 -11.18 16.69 -0.03
CA GLY A 196 -12.07 16.16 -1.06
C GLY A 196 -11.37 15.83 -2.38
N SER A 197 -10.08 15.50 -2.37
CA SER A 197 -9.40 14.91 -3.53
C SER A 197 -9.71 13.41 -3.66
N CYS A 198 -9.61 12.86 -4.87
CA CYS A 198 -9.74 11.42 -5.10
C CYS A 198 -11.12 10.87 -4.64
N THR A 199 -12.21 11.59 -4.91
CA THR A 199 -13.55 11.27 -4.35
C THR A 199 -14.21 10.04 -4.97
N ASP A 200 -13.74 9.59 -6.12
CA ASP A 200 -14.19 8.35 -6.76
C ASP A 200 -13.16 7.23 -6.51
N SER A 201 -13.31 6.12 -7.21
CA SER A 201 -12.61 4.87 -6.91
C SER A 201 -11.15 4.87 -7.35
N ILE A 202 -10.28 4.29 -6.52
CA ILE A 202 -8.86 4.06 -6.82
C ILE A 202 -8.66 2.56 -7.08
N TYR A 203 -8.13 2.22 -8.25
CA TYR A 203 -7.89 0.84 -8.67
C TYR A 203 -6.37 0.56 -8.69
N CYS A 204 -5.89 -0.09 -7.63
CA CYS A 204 -4.53 -0.52 -7.44
C CYS A 204 -4.28 -1.85 -8.15
N GLY A 205 -3.81 -1.75 -9.39
CA GLY A 205 -3.44 -2.90 -10.22
C GLY A 205 -4.61 -3.37 -11.09
N ALA A 206 -4.26 -3.76 -12.32
CA ALA A 206 -5.07 -4.62 -13.16
C ALA A 206 -4.13 -5.39 -14.11
N ASN A 207 -4.20 -6.72 -14.09
CA ASN A 207 -3.57 -7.60 -15.08
C ASN A 207 -2.03 -7.60 -15.17
N VAL A 208 -1.30 -7.22 -14.11
CA VAL A 208 0.16 -7.41 -14.05
C VAL A 208 0.58 -8.20 -12.82
N SER A 209 1.63 -8.99 -12.98
CA SER A 209 2.21 -9.76 -11.88
C SER A 209 2.86 -8.81 -10.86
N ALA A 210 2.14 -8.56 -9.77
CA ALA A 210 2.63 -8.00 -8.53
C ALA A 210 3.06 -6.50 -8.54
N PRO A 211 2.16 -5.55 -8.84
CA PRO A 211 2.47 -4.15 -8.64
C PRO A 211 2.42 -3.81 -7.14
N SER A 212 3.36 -2.97 -6.68
CA SER A 212 3.25 -2.31 -5.37
C SER A 212 2.37 -1.07 -5.51
N CYS A 213 1.31 -0.97 -4.72
CA CYS A 213 0.44 0.21 -4.71
C CYS A 213 0.50 0.89 -3.34
N GLN A 214 0.75 2.20 -3.33
CA GLN A 214 0.69 3.02 -2.14
C GLN A 214 -0.35 4.12 -2.34
N VAL A 215 -1.31 4.23 -1.43
CA VAL A 215 -2.35 5.25 -1.43
C VAL A 215 -2.25 6.04 -0.13
N VAL A 216 -2.05 7.34 -0.23
CA VAL A 216 -1.95 8.26 0.92
C VAL A 216 -3.07 9.29 0.81
N CYS A 217 -4.04 9.20 1.71
CA CYS A 217 -5.22 10.06 1.79
C CYS A 217 -5.03 11.05 2.94
N GLY A 218 -4.36 12.16 2.64
CA GLY A 218 -3.94 13.17 3.63
C GLY A 218 -4.97 14.26 3.87
N GLY A 219 -5.76 14.61 2.85
CA GLY A 219 -6.78 15.66 2.97
C GLY A 219 -8.06 15.18 3.66
N ASP A 220 -8.80 16.08 4.29
CA ASP A 220 -10.11 15.77 4.86
C ASP A 220 -11.07 15.29 3.77
N SER A 221 -11.81 14.21 4.05
CA SER A 221 -12.69 13.54 3.09
C SER A 221 -12.00 13.16 1.77
N SER A 222 -10.66 13.06 1.74
CA SER A 222 -9.93 12.54 0.59
C SER A 222 -10.17 11.03 0.45
N CYS A 223 -10.10 10.52 -0.79
CA CYS A 223 -10.35 9.10 -1.06
C CYS A 223 -11.74 8.64 -0.60
N ALA A 224 -12.76 9.49 -0.70
CA ALA A 224 -14.11 9.15 -0.24
C ALA A 224 -14.76 7.99 -1.04
N GLY A 225 -14.22 7.69 -2.22
CA GLY A 225 -14.61 6.53 -3.02
C GLY A 225 -14.02 5.22 -2.48
N ASN A 226 -14.19 4.16 -3.26
CA ASN A 226 -13.65 2.84 -2.90
C ASN A 226 -12.18 2.71 -3.31
N ILE A 227 -11.37 2.04 -2.49
CA ILE A 227 -9.99 1.69 -2.82
C ILE A 227 -9.93 0.19 -3.07
N TYR A 228 -9.58 -0.22 -4.29
CA TYR A 228 -9.49 -1.62 -4.70
C TYR A 228 -8.02 -2.02 -4.85
N CYS A 229 -7.49 -2.76 -3.89
CA CYS A 229 -6.17 -3.38 -3.90
C CYS A 229 -6.20 -4.84 -4.40
N GLU A 230 -7.30 -5.29 -5.00
CA GLU A 230 -7.55 -6.72 -5.25
C GLU A 230 -6.50 -7.41 -6.16
N ASP A 231 -5.84 -6.63 -7.01
CA ASP A 231 -4.85 -7.11 -7.99
C ASP A 231 -3.40 -6.72 -7.63
N ALA A 232 -3.18 -6.00 -6.53
CA ALA A 232 -1.83 -5.63 -6.07
C ALA A 232 -1.19 -6.77 -5.26
N ALA A 233 0.11 -6.98 -5.42
CA ALA A 233 0.81 -7.93 -4.55
C ALA A 233 1.06 -7.34 -3.16
N ASP A 234 1.46 -6.06 -3.14
CA ASP A 234 1.68 -5.27 -1.94
C ASP A 234 0.85 -3.99 -2.06
N CYS A 235 -0.11 -3.79 -1.15
CA CYS A 235 -0.91 -2.57 -1.09
C CYS A 235 -0.75 -1.90 0.27
N SER A 236 -0.41 -0.62 0.28
CA SER A 236 -0.34 0.19 1.50
C SER A 236 -1.33 1.36 1.38
N VAL A 237 -2.27 1.46 2.32
CA VAL A 237 -3.28 2.52 2.37
C VAL A 237 -3.15 3.28 3.68
N ALA A 238 -2.84 4.57 3.60
CA ALA A 238 -2.73 5.45 4.75
C ALA A 238 -3.83 6.53 4.71
N CYS A 239 -4.78 6.44 5.63
CA CYS A 239 -5.91 7.35 5.76
C CYS A 239 -5.64 8.31 6.93
N LEU A 240 -5.12 9.49 6.60
CA LEU A 240 -4.55 10.43 7.56
C LEU A 240 -5.44 11.66 7.83
N GLY A 241 -6.33 12.01 6.89
CA GLY A 241 -7.27 13.14 7.04
C GLY A 241 -8.61 12.74 7.69
N ASP A 242 -9.35 13.71 8.22
CA ASP A 242 -10.65 13.44 8.85
C ASP A 242 -11.65 12.91 7.84
N SER A 243 -12.29 11.77 8.15
CA SER A 243 -13.17 11.06 7.20
C SER A 243 -12.52 10.73 5.84
N ALA A 244 -11.19 10.71 5.77
CA ALA A 244 -10.49 10.12 4.64
C ALA A 244 -10.93 8.67 4.45
N CYS A 245 -10.77 8.09 3.25
CA CYS A 245 -11.15 6.70 2.97
C CYS A 245 -12.54 6.31 3.51
N SER A 246 -13.51 7.23 3.43
CA SER A 246 -14.86 7.01 3.97
C SER A 246 -15.68 6.00 3.15
N GLY A 247 -15.23 5.67 1.94
CA GLY A 247 -15.67 4.51 1.19
C GLY A 247 -15.09 3.20 1.72
N ASN A 248 -15.21 2.14 0.93
CA ASN A 248 -14.69 0.82 1.32
C ASN A 248 -13.24 0.63 0.84
N VAL A 249 -12.44 -0.08 1.63
CA VAL A 249 -11.09 -0.51 1.25
C VAL A 249 -11.09 -2.02 1.05
N TYR A 250 -10.82 -2.46 -0.17
CA TYR A 250 -10.78 -3.87 -0.56
C TYR A 250 -9.33 -4.30 -0.73
N GLY A 251 -8.78 -4.95 0.30
CA GLY A 251 -7.45 -5.55 0.31
C GLY A 251 -7.43 -6.94 -0.31
N ASN A 252 -6.38 -7.27 -1.07
CA ASN A 252 -5.99 -8.63 -1.41
C ASN A 252 -4.46 -8.72 -1.40
N GLY A 253 -3.89 -9.92 -1.33
CA GLY A 253 -2.43 -10.06 -1.19
C GLY A 253 -1.90 -9.47 0.13
N ALA A 254 -0.66 -8.99 0.15
CA ALA A 254 -0.10 -8.32 1.32
C ALA A 254 -0.63 -6.88 1.39
N THR A 255 -1.59 -6.63 2.28
CA THR A 255 -2.25 -5.33 2.43
C THR A 255 -1.96 -4.73 3.81
N GLU A 256 -1.50 -3.48 3.86
CA GLU A 256 -1.36 -2.70 5.08
C GLU A 256 -2.30 -1.49 5.02
N ILE A 257 -3.16 -1.34 6.02
CA ILE A 257 -4.16 -0.26 6.10
C ILE A 257 -3.98 0.45 7.42
N ASN A 258 -3.72 1.75 7.38
CA ASN A 258 -3.52 2.59 8.55
C ASN A 258 -4.54 3.72 8.58
N CYS A 259 -5.52 3.60 9.46
CA CYS A 259 -6.61 4.55 9.66
C CYS A 259 -6.30 5.40 10.89
N VAL A 260 -5.80 6.61 10.68
CA VAL A 260 -5.23 7.44 11.76
C VAL A 260 -6.22 8.48 12.30
N ALA A 261 -6.85 9.24 11.40
CA ALA A 261 -7.73 10.32 11.80
C ALA A 261 -9.15 9.83 12.17
N PRO A 262 -9.90 10.61 12.97
CA PRO A 262 -11.31 10.34 13.25
C PRO A 262 -12.13 10.06 11.98
N GLY A 263 -12.78 8.90 11.95
CA GLY A 263 -13.59 8.46 10.81
C GLY A 263 -12.79 8.14 9.53
N ALA A 264 -11.46 8.09 9.55
CA ALA A 264 -10.61 7.87 8.37
C ALA A 264 -10.78 6.50 7.69
N CYS A 265 -11.60 5.60 8.22
CA CYS A 265 -12.06 4.37 7.60
C CYS A 265 -13.51 4.12 8.05
N ALA A 266 -14.36 5.15 7.88
CA ALA A 266 -15.78 5.09 8.26
C ALA A 266 -16.58 4.07 7.43
N GLY A 267 -16.10 3.73 6.23
CA GLY A 267 -16.60 2.61 5.47
C GLY A 267 -16.09 1.27 6.00
N SER A 268 -16.18 0.24 5.16
CA SER A 268 -15.76 -1.12 5.53
C SER A 268 -14.39 -1.44 4.97
N VAL A 269 -13.54 -2.04 5.80
CA VAL A 269 -12.27 -2.64 5.37
C VAL A 269 -12.48 -4.13 5.12
N HIS A 270 -12.23 -4.58 3.90
CA HIS A 270 -12.33 -5.98 3.50
C HIS A 270 -10.94 -6.53 3.22
N CYS A 271 -10.43 -7.36 4.12
CA CYS A 271 -9.22 -8.13 3.91
C CYS A 271 -9.59 -9.41 3.16
N GLY A 272 -9.34 -9.47 1.85
CA GLY A 272 -9.50 -10.65 1.00
C GLY A 272 -8.48 -11.74 1.31
N ASP A 273 -8.14 -12.59 0.34
CA ASP A 273 -7.43 -13.87 0.59
C ASP A 273 -5.98 -13.76 1.11
N GLY A 274 -5.38 -12.58 1.12
CA GLY A 274 -3.97 -12.37 1.47
C GLY A 274 -3.67 -12.09 2.94
N ALA A 275 -2.46 -11.57 3.20
CA ALA A 275 -2.05 -11.10 4.52
C ALA A 275 -2.47 -9.63 4.68
N CYS A 276 -3.32 -9.32 5.64
CA CYS A 276 -3.90 -7.99 5.83
C CYS A 276 -3.61 -7.48 7.24
N ASN A 277 -2.96 -6.33 7.35
CA ASN A 277 -2.69 -5.66 8.61
C ASN A 277 -3.46 -4.34 8.64
N VAL A 278 -4.42 -4.22 9.55
CA VAL A 278 -5.25 -3.02 9.73
C VAL A 278 -4.92 -2.40 11.08
N THR A 279 -4.54 -1.13 11.07
CA THR A 279 -4.33 -0.33 12.29
C THR A 279 -5.38 0.77 12.36
N CYS A 280 -6.10 0.84 13.48
CA CYS A 280 -7.19 1.78 13.72
C CYS A 280 -6.93 2.58 15.00
N THR A 281 -6.97 3.91 14.91
CA THR A 281 -6.86 4.80 16.08
C THR A 281 -8.17 5.54 16.36
N GLN A 282 -8.52 5.73 17.64
CA GLN A 282 -9.52 6.71 18.09
C GLN A 282 -10.86 6.78 17.31
N GLY A 283 -11.44 5.65 16.93
CA GLY A 283 -12.71 5.62 16.19
C GLY A 283 -12.55 5.84 14.69
N ALA A 284 -11.33 5.64 14.16
CA ALA A 284 -11.06 5.73 12.74
C ALA A 284 -11.81 4.67 11.93
N CYS A 285 -11.95 3.44 12.46
CA CYS A 285 -12.54 2.33 11.73
C CYS A 285 -13.97 2.05 12.18
N SER A 286 -14.87 1.89 11.21
CA SER A 286 -16.25 1.46 11.49
C SER A 286 -16.34 -0.06 11.56
N SER A 287 -15.95 -0.73 10.47
CA SER A 287 -16.09 -2.17 10.29
C SER A 287 -14.87 -2.76 9.59
N VAL A 288 -14.32 -3.84 10.15
CA VAL A 288 -13.26 -4.65 9.53
C VAL A 288 -13.76 -6.08 9.31
N TYR A 289 -13.65 -6.56 8.07
CA TYR A 289 -14.03 -7.89 7.62
C TYR A 289 -12.78 -8.65 7.19
N CYS A 290 -12.40 -9.70 7.92
CA CYS A 290 -11.26 -10.56 7.60
C CYS A 290 -11.69 -11.85 6.87
N GLU A 291 -12.76 -11.80 6.09
CA GLU A 291 -13.30 -12.98 5.42
C GLU A 291 -12.29 -13.54 4.41
N ASN A 292 -11.82 -14.77 4.66
CA ASN A 292 -10.89 -15.53 3.81
C ASN A 292 -9.42 -15.10 3.82
N ALA A 293 -9.05 -14.06 4.57
CA ALA A 293 -7.65 -13.67 4.74
C ALA A 293 -6.80 -14.80 5.32
N CYS A 294 -5.71 -15.11 4.63
CA CYS A 294 -4.67 -16.04 5.08
C CYS A 294 -4.10 -15.59 6.44
N ALA A 295 -3.83 -14.30 6.59
CA ALA A 295 -3.48 -13.69 7.86
C ALA A 295 -4.20 -12.36 7.99
N CYS A 296 -4.90 -12.13 9.10
CA CYS A 296 -5.51 -10.83 9.38
C CYS A 296 -5.02 -10.35 10.75
N GLY A 297 -4.20 -9.30 10.76
CA GLY A 297 -3.79 -8.59 11.95
C GLY A 297 -4.61 -7.31 12.08
N VAL A 298 -5.43 -7.19 13.13
CA VAL A 298 -6.16 -5.95 13.42
C VAL A 298 -5.67 -5.38 14.73
N THR A 299 -5.17 -4.15 14.71
CA THR A 299 -4.69 -3.43 15.88
C THR A 299 -5.55 -2.20 16.12
N CYS A 300 -6.31 -2.23 17.20
CA CYS A 300 -7.17 -1.12 17.61
C CYS A 300 -6.56 -0.44 18.84
N VAL A 301 -6.22 0.84 18.72
CA VAL A 301 -5.52 1.57 19.80
C VAL A 301 -6.42 1.81 21.01
N SER A 302 -7.74 1.82 20.81
CA SER A 302 -8.72 1.78 21.90
C SER A 302 -9.88 0.83 21.59
N PRO A 303 -10.60 0.28 22.58
CA PRO A 303 -11.72 -0.63 22.33
C PRO A 303 -12.90 0.01 21.60
N SER A 304 -12.97 1.34 21.62
CA SER A 304 -13.96 2.11 20.87
C SER A 304 -13.50 2.48 19.47
N SER A 305 -12.31 2.03 19.04
CA SER A 305 -11.69 2.49 17.80
C SER A 305 -12.01 1.66 16.56
N CYS A 306 -12.57 0.47 16.76
CA CYS A 306 -12.98 -0.41 15.67
C CYS A 306 -14.09 -1.35 16.14
N THR A 307 -14.91 -1.83 15.20
CA THR A 307 -15.75 -3.03 15.41
C THR A 307 -15.30 -4.10 14.43
N ILE A 308 -14.87 -5.26 14.95
CA ILE A 308 -14.46 -6.41 14.13
C ILE A 308 -15.68 -7.32 13.99
N TYR A 309 -16.14 -7.56 12.75
CA TYR A 309 -17.35 -8.33 12.50
C TYR A 309 -17.08 -9.81 12.24
N ASP A 310 -16.04 -10.13 11.47
CA ASP A 310 -15.74 -11.51 11.08
C ASP A 310 -14.24 -11.78 11.11
N CYS A 311 -13.86 -12.84 11.82
CA CYS A 311 -12.50 -13.35 11.88
C CYS A 311 -12.34 -14.51 10.89
N ALA A 312 -11.13 -14.68 10.35
CA ALA A 312 -10.84 -15.75 9.40
C ALA A 312 -11.23 -17.14 9.94
N MET A 313 -11.85 -17.96 9.09
CA MET A 313 -12.23 -19.33 9.41
C MET A 313 -10.96 -20.15 9.73
N GLY A 314 -10.81 -20.60 10.98
CA GLY A 314 -9.62 -21.33 11.45
C GLY A 314 -9.00 -20.71 12.70
N CYS A 315 -9.39 -19.48 13.02
CA CYS A 315 -9.04 -18.81 14.26
C CYS A 315 -9.83 -19.37 15.46
N SER A 316 -9.45 -20.57 15.94
CA SER A 316 -10.15 -21.29 17.01
C SER A 316 -9.84 -20.71 18.40
N ALA A 317 -10.85 -20.04 19.00
CA ALA A 317 -11.06 -19.63 20.39
C ALA A 317 -10.10 -20.18 21.49
N PRO A 318 -9.71 -19.37 22.50
CA PRO A 318 -10.62 -18.40 23.16
C PRO A 318 -10.27 -16.91 23.06
N ASN A 319 -9.21 -16.49 22.35
CA ASN A 319 -8.74 -15.09 22.38
C ASN A 319 -8.72 -14.36 21.02
N GLN A 320 -9.41 -14.86 20.00
CA GLN A 320 -9.10 -14.48 18.61
C GLN A 320 -10.03 -13.36 18.12
N CYS A 321 -9.44 -12.19 17.81
CA CYS A 321 -10.06 -10.87 17.64
C CYS A 321 -10.46 -10.13 18.94
N LEU A 322 -9.72 -10.32 20.04
CA LEU A 322 -9.76 -9.34 21.12
C LEU A 322 -9.01 -8.07 20.69
N ASP A 323 -9.56 -6.90 21.06
CA ASP A 323 -9.09 -5.51 20.89
C ASP A 323 -7.61 -5.22 21.23
N THR A 324 -6.83 -6.23 21.60
CA THR A 324 -5.44 -6.13 22.01
C THR A 324 -4.58 -7.13 21.22
N GLY A 325 -4.37 -6.85 19.93
CA GLY A 325 -3.25 -7.37 19.14
C GLY A 325 -3.26 -8.89 18.86
N ALA A 326 -4.41 -9.48 18.55
CA ALA A 326 -4.45 -10.87 18.10
C ALA A 326 -4.03 -10.98 16.62
N THR A 327 -2.91 -11.65 16.35
CA THR A 327 -2.53 -12.08 14.99
C THR A 327 -3.15 -13.44 14.68
N CYS A 328 -3.90 -13.53 13.58
CA CYS A 328 -4.38 -14.81 13.04
C CYS A 328 -3.30 -15.38 12.10
N ASP A 329 -2.40 -16.23 12.63
CA ASP A 329 -1.24 -16.77 11.88
C ASP A 329 -1.49 -18.15 11.22
N ARG A 330 -2.74 -18.53 10.90
CA ARG A 330 -3.04 -19.86 10.32
C ARG A 330 -3.84 -19.80 9.02
N CYS A 331 -3.19 -20.22 7.92
CA CYS A 331 -3.77 -20.57 6.62
C CYS A 331 -3.78 -22.10 6.38
#